data_AF-V5GBA9-F1
#
_entry.id   AF-V5GBA9-F1
#
_cell.length_a   1.000
_cell.length_b   1.000
_cell.length_c   1.000
_cell.angle_alpha   90.00
_cell.angle_beta   90.00
_cell.angle_gamma   90.00
#
_symmetry.space_group_name_H-M   'P 1'
#
loop_
_entity.id
_entity.type
_entity.pdbx_description
1 polymer ?
#
loop_
_entity_poly.entity_id
_entity_poly.type
_entity_poly.pdbx_seq_one_letter_code
_entity_poly.pdbx_strand_id
1 'polypeptide(L)'
;RTMTLSKLRDVQEEHGITQKEETADDNLGFEIIIRVIGDESQSTVPCIRLQSKIEDEDVAPKVLLFPGIEGFAKVFQSVAAKIRAHCIGLQFTYGDTALTIVEMAASLMPTVEEHLSKTEPFTILAYS
;
A
#
# COMPACT_ATOMS: atom_id res chain seq x y z
N ARG A 1 -1.30 7.20 -27.58
CA ARG A 1 -0.13 8.08 -27.31
C ARG A 1 0.52 7.55 -26.05
N THR A 2 1.66 6.85 -26.16
CA THR A 2 2.35 6.30 -24.98
C THR A 2 3.19 7.42 -24.36
N MET A 3 2.83 7.85 -23.15
CA MET A 3 3.61 8.79 -22.36
C MET A 3 4.75 8.02 -21.70
N THR A 4 5.99 8.44 -21.94
CA THR A 4 7.19 7.89 -21.29
C THR A 4 7.49 8.67 -20.01
N LEU A 5 8.05 8.00 -18.99
CA LEU A 5 8.42 8.61 -17.69
C LEU A 5 9.23 9.91 -17.81
N SER A 6 10.16 9.97 -18.78
CA SER A 6 10.93 11.19 -19.08
C SER A 6 10.02 12.37 -19.40
N LYS A 7 8.97 12.15 -20.22
CA LYS A 7 8.02 13.19 -20.60
C LYS A 7 7.11 13.63 -19.44
N LEU A 8 6.88 12.78 -18.44
CA LEU A 8 6.11 13.15 -17.25
C LEU A 8 6.93 14.03 -16.30
N ARG A 9 8.24 13.78 -16.20
CA ARG A 9 9.18 14.68 -15.50
C ARG A 9 9.27 16.04 -16.19
N ASP A 10 9.47 16.03 -17.50
CA ASP A 10 9.54 17.27 -18.29
C ASP A 10 8.25 18.11 -18.16
N VAL A 11 7.07 17.47 -18.10
CA VAL A 11 5.78 18.16 -17.93
C VAL A 11 5.63 18.76 -16.52
N GLN A 12 6.12 18.10 -15.47
CA GLN A 12 6.12 18.68 -14.12
C GLN A 12 7.08 19.87 -14.02
N GLU A 13 8.22 19.82 -14.71
CA GLU A 13 9.18 20.93 -14.75
C GLU A 13 8.68 22.12 -15.61
N GLU A 14 7.96 21.86 -16.71
CA GLU A 14 7.41 22.93 -17.58
C GLU A 14 6.17 23.63 -17.00
N HIS A 15 5.36 22.93 -16.20
CA HIS A 15 4.09 23.44 -15.68
C HIS A 15 4.22 23.75 -14.19
N GLY A 16 4.92 24.84 -13.86
CA GLY A 16 4.90 25.43 -12.51
C GLY A 16 3.48 25.82 -12.09
N ILE A 17 2.67 24.84 -11.69
CA ILE A 17 1.32 25.01 -11.15
C ILE A 17 1.51 25.72 -9.82
N THR A 18 1.40 27.04 -9.91
CA THR A 18 1.52 27.95 -8.78
C THR A 18 0.23 27.84 -7.98
N GLN A 19 0.21 26.93 -7.01
CA GLN A 19 -0.56 27.11 -5.78
C GLN A 19 0.45 27.06 -4.63
N LYS A 20 0.71 28.24 -4.04
CA LYS A 20 1.43 28.34 -2.78
C LYS A 20 0.52 27.76 -1.70
N GLU A 21 0.90 26.62 -1.12
CA GLU A 21 0.79 26.34 0.32
C GLU A 21 1.54 25.04 0.66
N GLU A 22 2.42 25.18 1.66
CA GLU A 22 3.25 24.18 2.35
C GLU A 22 4.32 23.43 1.52
N THR A 23 5.56 23.50 2.01
CA THR A 23 6.72 22.75 1.52
C THR A 23 6.53 21.26 1.81
N ALA A 24 5.63 20.60 1.08
CA ALA A 24 5.74 19.19 0.81
C ALA A 24 6.80 19.05 -0.27
N ASP A 25 7.80 18.21 -0.03
CA ASP A 25 8.83 17.87 -1.00
C ASP A 25 8.15 17.44 -2.32
N ASP A 26 8.19 18.27 -3.37
CA ASP A 26 7.58 17.98 -4.68
C ASP A 26 8.03 16.61 -5.23
N ASN A 27 9.16 16.10 -4.74
CA ASN A 27 9.69 14.80 -5.08
C ASN A 27 8.95 13.63 -4.42
N LEU A 28 8.24 13.83 -3.30
CA LEU A 28 7.55 12.78 -2.54
C LEU A 28 6.49 12.06 -3.38
N GLY A 29 5.70 12.83 -4.14
CA GLY A 29 4.66 12.27 -5.02
C GLY A 29 5.27 11.39 -6.13
N PHE A 30 6.40 11.81 -6.70
CA PHE A 30 7.12 11.01 -7.69
C PHE A 30 7.76 9.76 -7.10
N GLU A 31 8.36 9.85 -5.92
CA GLU A 31 8.93 8.70 -5.22
C GLU A 31 7.88 7.62 -4.93
N ILE A 32 6.69 8.05 -4.48
CA ILE A 32 5.54 7.17 -4.25
C ILE A 32 5.17 6.44 -5.55
N ILE A 33 5.02 7.17 -6.65
CA ILE A 33 4.69 6.58 -7.96
C ILE A 33 5.75 5.55 -8.36
N ILE A 34 7.04 5.87 -8.25
CA ILE A 34 8.13 4.95 -8.63
C ILE A 34 8.09 3.65 -7.82
N ARG A 35 7.66 3.69 -6.55
CA ARG A 35 7.55 2.50 -5.70
C ARG A 35 6.44 1.53 -6.12
N VAL A 36 5.42 2.00 -6.85
CA VAL A 36 4.23 1.21 -7.20
C VAL A 36 4.03 0.98 -8.70
N ILE A 37 4.84 1.61 -9.57
CA ILE A 37 4.82 1.35 -11.01
C ILE A 37 5.03 -0.14 -11.30
N GLY A 38 4.17 -0.71 -12.15
CA GLY A 38 4.24 -2.12 -12.56
C GLY A 38 3.39 -3.06 -11.71
N ASP A 39 2.76 -2.55 -10.63
CA ASP A 39 1.86 -3.34 -9.76
C ASP A 39 0.38 -3.17 -10.13
N GLU A 40 0.06 -2.59 -11.30
CA GLU A 40 -1.31 -2.31 -11.73
C GLU A 40 -2.14 -3.60 -11.89
N SER A 41 -1.49 -4.72 -12.21
CA SER A 41 -2.15 -6.04 -12.27
C SER A 41 -2.72 -6.50 -10.94
N GLN A 42 -2.19 -5.99 -9.81
CA GLN A 42 -2.64 -6.28 -8.45
C GLN A 42 -3.65 -5.27 -7.92
N SER A 43 -4.03 -4.26 -8.72
CA SER A 43 -4.94 -3.18 -8.29
C SER A 43 -6.36 -3.65 -7.94
N THR A 44 -6.76 -4.86 -8.33
CA THR A 44 -8.05 -5.46 -7.99
C THR A 44 -7.95 -6.51 -6.88
N VAL A 45 -6.73 -6.77 -6.39
CA VAL A 45 -6.47 -7.76 -5.35
C VAL A 45 -6.48 -7.06 -3.99
N PRO A 46 -7.41 -7.39 -3.08
CA PRO A 46 -7.60 -6.65 -1.83
C PRO A 46 -6.50 -6.89 -0.80
N CYS A 47 -5.78 -8.01 -0.91
CA CYS A 47 -4.59 -8.27 -0.11
C CYS A 47 -3.61 -9.20 -0.81
N ILE A 48 -2.34 -9.07 -0.47
CA ILE A 48 -1.27 -9.96 -0.90
C ILE A 48 -0.52 -10.50 0.31
N ARG A 49 -0.01 -11.73 0.18
CA ARG A 49 0.89 -12.31 1.17
C ARG A 49 2.31 -11.92 0.82
N LEU A 50 3.03 -11.32 1.77
CA LEU A 50 4.41 -10.91 1.58
C LEU A 50 5.35 -11.98 2.12
N GLN A 51 6.45 -12.21 1.39
CA GLN A 51 7.51 -13.11 1.82
C GLN A 51 8.08 -12.66 3.17
N SER A 52 8.15 -13.58 4.11
CA SER A 52 8.63 -13.34 5.48
C SER A 52 9.75 -14.33 5.84
N LYS A 53 10.16 -14.39 7.11
CA LYS A 53 11.16 -15.37 7.59
C LYS A 53 10.60 -16.75 7.90
N ILE A 54 9.30 -16.95 7.70
CA ILE A 54 8.64 -18.24 7.91
C ILE A 54 8.12 -18.76 6.57
N GLU A 55 7.98 -20.07 6.48
CA GLU A 55 7.35 -20.74 5.35
C GLU A 55 5.82 -20.66 5.47
N ASP A 56 5.12 -21.01 4.39
CA ASP A 56 3.66 -20.86 4.36
C ASP A 56 2.94 -21.85 5.27
N GLU A 57 3.55 -23.01 5.50
CA GLU A 57 3.02 -24.09 6.33
C GLU A 57 3.32 -23.90 7.83
N ASP A 58 4.17 -22.94 8.19
CA ASP A 58 4.57 -22.72 9.58
C ASP A 58 3.40 -22.24 10.45
N VAL A 59 3.30 -22.77 11.67
CA VAL A 59 2.35 -22.27 12.68
C VAL A 59 2.97 -21.04 13.35
N ALA A 60 2.49 -19.86 12.96
CA ALA A 60 3.03 -18.57 13.40
C ALA A 60 1.93 -17.52 13.53
N PRO A 61 2.14 -16.44 14.31
CA PRO A 61 1.19 -15.34 14.39
C PRO A 61 1.02 -14.64 13.04
N LYS A 62 -0.11 -13.93 12.86
CA LYS A 62 -0.35 -13.08 11.69
C LYS A 62 -0.09 -11.61 12.01
N VAL A 63 0.41 -10.89 11.01
CA VAL A 63 0.54 -9.43 11.03
C VAL A 63 -0.17 -8.88 9.80
N LEU A 64 -1.14 -8.00 10.03
CA LEU A 64 -1.81 -7.26 8.96
C LEU A 64 -1.05 -5.96 8.69
N LEU A 65 -0.70 -5.74 7.43
CA LEU A 65 0.04 -4.55 6.97
C LEU A 65 -0.94 -3.61 6.27
N PHE A 66 -1.21 -2.46 6.88
CA PHE A 66 -2.15 -1.48 6.35
C PHE A 66 -1.44 -0.55 5.36
N PRO A 67 -2.01 -0.33 4.17
CA PRO A 67 -1.40 0.50 3.13
C PRO A 67 -1.37 1.96 3.57
N GLY A 68 -0.30 2.65 3.17
CA GLY A 68 -0.19 4.10 3.26
C GLY A 68 -0.86 4.81 2.08
N ILE A 69 -0.43 6.05 1.83
CA ILE A 69 -0.91 6.85 0.69
C ILE A 69 -0.62 6.19 -0.67
N GLU A 70 0.38 5.31 -0.73
CA GLU A 70 0.68 4.53 -1.93
C GLU A 70 -0.43 3.55 -2.29
N GLY A 71 -1.22 3.09 -1.31
CA GLY A 71 -2.34 2.16 -1.52
C GLY A 71 -1.96 0.70 -1.77
N PHE A 72 -0.67 0.39 -1.97
CA PHE A 72 -0.17 -0.96 -2.24
C PHE A 72 0.66 -1.52 -1.08
N ALA A 73 0.46 -2.79 -0.75
CA ALA A 73 1.16 -3.46 0.33
C ALA A 73 2.66 -3.73 0.06
N LYS A 74 3.07 -3.69 -1.21
CA LYS A 74 4.44 -4.04 -1.63
C LYS A 74 5.52 -3.15 -1.02
N VAL A 75 5.16 -1.93 -0.58
CA VAL A 75 6.07 -1.05 0.16
C VAL A 75 6.65 -1.71 1.42
N PHE A 76 5.91 -2.67 2.01
CA PHE A 76 6.37 -3.42 3.18
C PHE A 76 7.30 -4.59 2.85
N GLN A 77 7.56 -4.92 1.59
CA GLN A 77 8.27 -6.16 1.22
C GLN A 77 9.64 -6.31 1.92
N SER A 78 10.40 -5.22 2.00
CA SER A 78 11.71 -5.18 2.68
C SER A 78 11.62 -5.40 4.19
N VAL A 79 10.51 -5.00 4.82
CA VAL A 79 10.27 -5.17 6.26
C VAL A 79 9.68 -6.55 6.54
N ALA A 80 8.70 -6.99 5.74
CA ALA A 80 8.08 -8.30 5.84
C ALA A 80 9.11 -9.43 5.80
N ALA A 81 10.10 -9.34 4.89
CA ALA A 81 11.20 -10.31 4.76
C ALA A 81 12.06 -10.47 6.04
N LYS A 82 11.90 -9.58 7.03
CA LYS A 82 12.62 -9.62 8.31
C LYS A 82 11.77 -10.10 9.48
N ILE A 83 10.46 -10.24 9.30
CA ILE A 83 9.48 -10.60 10.33
C ILE A 83 9.32 -12.13 10.40
N ARG A 84 9.18 -12.68 11.61
CA ARG A 84 8.85 -14.10 11.85
C ARG A 84 7.36 -14.27 12.15
N ALA A 85 6.52 -13.98 11.16
CA ALA A 85 5.06 -14.02 11.25
C ALA A 85 4.46 -14.05 9.83
N HIS A 86 3.22 -14.51 9.71
CA HIS A 86 2.47 -14.48 8.45
C HIS A 86 2.12 -13.03 8.11
N CYS A 87 2.79 -12.45 7.12
CA CYS A 87 2.61 -11.06 6.71
C CYS A 87 1.55 -10.95 5.60
N ILE A 88 0.38 -10.42 5.95
CA ILE A 88 -0.71 -10.16 5.01
C ILE A 88 -0.83 -8.66 4.81
N GLY A 89 -0.56 -8.19 3.60
CA GLY A 89 -0.67 -6.78 3.26
C GLY A 89 -1.95 -6.44 2.55
N LEU A 90 -2.66 -5.47 3.08
CA LEU A 90 -3.92 -4.94 2.54
C LEU A 90 -3.64 -3.91 1.45
N GLN A 91 -4.56 -3.76 0.50
CA GLN A 91 -4.45 -2.80 -0.60
C GLN A 91 -5.77 -2.05 -0.80
N PHE A 92 -5.69 -0.80 -1.23
CA PHE A 92 -6.87 -0.09 -1.73
C PHE A 92 -7.13 -0.53 -3.17
N THR A 93 -8.26 -1.18 -3.41
CA THR A 93 -8.58 -1.71 -4.73
C THR A 93 -9.21 -0.66 -5.65
N TYR A 94 -8.94 -0.79 -6.95
CA TYR A 94 -9.52 0.07 -7.96
C TYR A 94 -11.04 -0.15 -8.03
N GLY A 95 -11.81 0.89 -7.71
CA GLY A 95 -13.28 0.84 -7.68
C GLY A 95 -13.87 1.20 -6.32
N ASP A 96 -13.09 1.10 -5.24
CA ASP A 96 -13.48 1.58 -3.92
C ASP A 96 -13.19 3.08 -3.80
N THR A 97 -14.15 3.90 -4.22
CA THR A 97 -14.09 5.34 -3.96
C THR A 97 -14.56 5.63 -2.55
N ALA A 98 -13.63 5.63 -1.60
CA ALA A 98 -13.86 6.18 -0.27
C ALA A 98 -13.54 7.68 -0.26
N LEU A 99 -14.42 8.49 0.35
CA LEU A 99 -14.27 9.93 0.47
C LEU A 99 -13.82 10.36 1.88
N THR A 100 -13.88 9.43 2.83
CA THR A 100 -13.44 9.66 4.23
C THR A 100 -12.53 8.54 4.72
N ILE A 101 -11.69 8.84 5.71
CA ILE A 101 -10.82 7.85 6.38
C ILE A 101 -11.67 6.70 6.96
N VAL A 102 -12.86 7.00 7.47
CA VAL A 102 -13.77 5.99 8.03
C VAL A 102 -14.25 5.04 6.93
N GLU A 103 -14.60 5.55 5.76
CA GLU A 103 -14.96 4.74 4.60
C GLU A 103 -13.77 3.93 4.08
N MET A 104 -12.56 4.50 4.08
CA MET A 104 -11.33 3.77 3.70
C MET A 104 -11.03 2.63 4.68
N ALA A 105 -11.19 2.86 5.98
CA ALA A 105 -11.02 1.79 6.97
C ALA A 105 -12.11 0.71 6.80
N ALA A 106 -13.36 1.14 6.55
CA ALA A 106 -14.48 0.24 6.33
C ALA A 106 -14.30 -0.63 5.08
N SER A 107 -13.71 -0.12 4.00
CA SER A 107 -13.46 -0.91 2.79
C SER A 107 -12.43 -2.03 3.00
N LEU A 108 -11.52 -1.87 3.98
CA LEU A 108 -10.54 -2.90 4.33
C LEU A 108 -11.11 -3.98 5.27
N MET A 109 -12.22 -3.70 5.96
CA MET A 109 -12.77 -4.59 7.00
C MET A 109 -13.11 -6.00 6.52
N PRO A 110 -13.71 -6.23 5.34
CA PRO A 110 -14.00 -7.58 4.86
C PRO A 110 -12.74 -8.45 4.83
N THR A 111 -11.65 -7.91 4.30
CA THR A 111 -10.35 -8.59 4.21
C THR A 111 -9.71 -8.80 5.59
N VAL A 112 -9.85 -7.84 6.51
CA VAL A 112 -9.38 -7.97 7.88
C VAL A 112 -10.10 -9.12 8.60
N GLU A 113 -11.43 -9.18 8.47
CA GLU A 113 -12.26 -10.20 9.11
C GLU A 113 -12.01 -11.61 8.57
N GLU A 114 -11.61 -11.75 7.30
CA GLU A 114 -11.18 -13.04 6.73
C GLU A 114 -9.89 -13.57 7.36
N HIS A 115 -9.01 -12.68 7.85
CA HIS A 115 -7.69 -13.06 8.31
C HIS A 115 -7.56 -13.12 9.84
N LEU A 116 -8.43 -12.43 10.58
CA LEU A 116 -8.38 -12.37 12.04
C LEU A 116 -9.39 -13.30 12.71
N SER A 117 -8.97 -13.90 13.82
CA SER A 117 -9.88 -14.57 14.74
C SER A 117 -10.50 -13.53 15.69
N LYS A 118 -11.79 -13.70 16.01
CA LYS A 118 -12.49 -12.84 16.98
C LYS A 118 -12.04 -13.06 18.43
N THR A 119 -11.30 -14.14 18.70
CA THR A 119 -10.93 -14.57 20.05
C THR A 119 -9.44 -14.50 20.35
N GLU A 120 -8.63 -14.08 19.38
CA GLU A 120 -7.17 -14.06 19.50
C GLU A 120 -6.63 -12.63 19.39
N PRO A 121 -5.50 -12.31 20.06
CA PRO A 121 -4.81 -11.05 19.84
C PRO A 121 -4.37 -10.91 18.39
N PHE A 122 -4.45 -9.69 17.86
CA PHE A 122 -4.03 -9.37 16.49
C PHE A 122 -2.94 -8.30 16.48
N THR A 123 -2.10 -8.32 15.45
CA THR A 123 -1.04 -7.33 15.23
C THR A 123 -1.30 -6.59 13.93
N ILE A 124 -1.28 -5.26 13.99
CA ILE A 124 -1.35 -4.37 12.83
C ILE A 124 -0.03 -3.60 12.74
N LEU A 125 0.49 -3.48 11.52
CA LEU A 125 1.59 -2.59 11.18
C LEU A 125 1.11 -1.64 10.07
N ALA A 126 1.35 -0.34 10.23
CA ALA A 126 1.01 0.68 9.25
C ALA A 126 2.19 1.65 9.09
N TYR A 127 2.34 2.22 7.90
CA TYR A 127 3.39 3.18 7.60
C TYR A 127 2.88 4.22 6.61
N SER A 128 2.96 5.49 7.03
CA SER A 128 2.95 6.73 6.26
C SER A 128 2.91 7.91 7.23
#